data_AF-A0A0Q4H4U5-F1
#
_entry.id   AF-A0A0Q4H4U5-F1
#
_cell.length_a   1.000
_cell.length_b   1.000
_cell.length_c   1.000
_cell.angle_alpha   90.00
_cell.angle_beta   90.00
_cell.angle_gamma   90.00
#
_symmetry.space_group_name_H-M   'P 1'
#
loop_
_entity.id
_entity.type
_entity.pdbx_description
1 polymer ?
#
loop_
_entity_poly.entity_id
_entity_poly.type
_entity_poly.pdbx_seq_one_letter_code
_entity_poly.pdbx_strand_id
1 'polypeptide(L)'
;MSLRSLIVGGGGGSITAAAIARALLARGKTDAEVRAAIGNAASLLAGLGAVLTPVPASLPTAHIMLSVGQSNGPGRERYNPAIDTEQPNVIQFCDIRTRTSTYQTLRASVFPLYFPENKISEGYVSPINYAAKAVAATLPAGDVVCIVPANVGATSLLSTSANGWSDAPHWSVGRVLQLNAISQTKAAINALVAAGYRVVIHSIIDAQGEADNRDVSAADYRAAKIAQMNDLRSQIPGAENAMIAFPGFVPERLKTLATLQDIEDARKSAIAALTNAVFVRGPSGYLLNDGMDVHYNGAGSRVLGRNIGMALTGIALPPMVTFVSDVTVAEGTGATGATTVVKVPVYRSDYGDAVSVPVDIVLGSFTADDFPNGAVPTNLVAAFAAGSDSTTVSVPIAADTVAEGAESFALALRAAAGYLVGAKSNANVIVSNDDGGGAPVWLSTLFDVPNGTALTAHTTPSGHTFSGGTHTINDREAYSTGSSTSLPLSDWIPPSNAYGVRVPFSFKTTAGGQFVVWRVKDASNYYFAGKEAGGSKWGSFKMVNGSPVRIATDVQPPDGLVAGALPTLEVRHAADGTLSITVDGYSILRRTVDAQITNDPVIDNTFTTGGVGLRQSGAMGATTGTHVRGIETFAL
;
A
#
# COMPACT_ATOMS: atom_id res chain seq x y z
N MET A 1 4.01 39.92 -80.57
CA MET A 1 3.51 40.67 -79.40
C MET A 1 4.15 40.07 -78.16
N SER A 2 5.04 40.81 -77.49
CA SER A 2 5.81 40.35 -76.33
C SER A 2 4.94 40.27 -75.06
N LEU A 3 5.05 39.19 -74.30
CA LEU A 3 4.23 38.85 -73.12
C LEU A 3 4.40 39.80 -71.90
N ARG A 4 5.17 40.89 -72.04
CA ARG A 4 5.49 41.82 -70.94
C ARG A 4 4.43 42.91 -70.68
N SER A 5 3.33 42.98 -71.42
CA SER A 5 2.35 44.08 -71.29
C SER A 5 1.03 43.71 -70.62
N LEU A 6 0.89 42.54 -69.97
CA LEU A 6 -0.38 42.12 -69.33
C LEU A 6 -0.30 42.04 -67.79
N ILE A 7 0.64 42.76 -67.16
CA ILE A 7 0.70 42.89 -65.70
C ILE A 7 0.99 44.35 -65.34
N VAL A 8 0.10 45.28 -65.72
CA VAL A 8 -0.08 46.55 -64.99
C VAL A 8 -1.52 47.04 -65.21
N GLY A 9 -2.33 47.08 -64.16
CA GLY A 9 -3.68 47.66 -64.18
C GLY A 9 -4.54 47.09 -63.06
N GLY A 10 -4.62 47.80 -61.94
CA GLY A 10 -5.33 47.37 -60.74
C GLY A 10 -6.82 47.09 -60.95
N GLY A 11 -7.29 46.04 -60.27
CA GLY A 11 -8.67 45.57 -60.24
C GLY A 11 -8.68 44.06 -60.04
N GLY A 12 -8.98 43.61 -58.81
CA GLY A 12 -8.95 42.20 -58.41
C GLY A 12 -9.99 41.33 -59.11
N GLY A 13 -9.73 40.95 -60.36
CA GLY A 13 -10.45 39.91 -61.08
C GLY A 13 -9.49 38.77 -61.41
N SER A 14 -9.72 37.59 -60.83
CA SER A 14 -8.98 36.39 -61.22
C SER A 14 -9.25 36.10 -62.71
N ILE A 15 -8.18 35.91 -63.51
CA ILE A 15 -8.34 35.46 -64.89
C ILE A 15 -8.83 34.01 -64.83
N THR A 16 -10.11 33.80 -65.10
CA THR A 16 -10.72 32.46 -65.06
C THR A 16 -10.36 31.66 -66.32
N ALA A 17 -10.27 30.34 -66.19
CA ALA A 17 -10.09 29.42 -67.33
C ALA A 17 -11.14 29.66 -68.44
N ALA A 18 -12.36 30.04 -68.07
CA ALA A 18 -13.44 30.37 -68.99
C ALA A 18 -13.21 31.68 -69.77
N ALA A 19 -12.51 32.67 -69.19
CA ALA A 19 -12.14 33.89 -69.92
C ALA A 19 -11.03 33.63 -70.94
N ILE A 20 -10.04 32.80 -70.58
CA ILE A 20 -8.96 32.38 -71.47
C ILE A 20 -9.50 31.53 -72.63
N ALA A 21 -10.42 30.60 -72.34
CA ALA A 21 -11.05 29.76 -73.36
C ALA A 21 -11.76 30.59 -74.43
N ARG A 22 -12.59 31.54 -74.00
CA ARG A 22 -13.35 32.43 -74.90
C ARG A 22 -12.43 33.29 -75.77
N ALA A 23 -11.34 33.82 -75.20
CA ALA A 23 -10.38 34.64 -75.95
C ALA A 23 -9.60 33.83 -77.01
N LEU A 24 -9.29 32.56 -76.73
CA LEU A 24 -8.57 31.70 -77.66
C LEU A 24 -9.47 31.17 -78.78
N LEU A 25 -10.70 30.77 -78.46
CA LEU A 25 -11.71 30.38 -79.46
C LEU A 25 -12.03 31.55 -80.41
N ALA A 26 -12.18 32.77 -79.89
CA ALA A 26 -12.40 33.97 -80.69
C ALA A 26 -11.21 34.31 -81.62
N ARG A 27 -10.04 33.72 -81.39
CA ARG A 27 -8.84 33.83 -82.24
C ARG A 27 -8.63 32.62 -83.14
N GLY A 28 -9.67 31.80 -83.32
CA GLY A 28 -9.67 30.67 -84.25
C GLY A 28 -8.88 29.46 -83.77
N LYS A 29 -8.57 29.36 -82.46
CA LYS A 29 -7.95 28.16 -81.89
C LYS A 29 -8.96 27.04 -81.79
N THR A 30 -8.52 25.81 -82.06
CA THR A 30 -9.33 24.61 -81.90
C THR A 30 -9.54 24.29 -80.41
N ASP A 31 -10.63 23.62 -80.08
CA ASP A 31 -10.92 23.16 -78.72
C ASP A 31 -9.76 22.38 -78.07
N ALA A 32 -9.00 21.62 -78.86
CA ALA A 32 -7.83 20.88 -78.38
C ALA A 32 -6.68 21.82 -77.96
N GLU A 33 -6.39 22.84 -78.76
CA GLU A 33 -5.39 23.86 -78.43
C GLU A 33 -5.80 24.69 -77.22
N VAL A 34 -7.10 24.99 -77.08
CA VAL A 34 -7.63 25.71 -75.91
C VAL A 34 -7.48 24.89 -74.64
N ARG A 35 -7.81 23.59 -74.66
CA ARG A 35 -7.63 22.69 -73.51
C ARG A 35 -6.16 22.57 -73.09
N ALA A 36 -5.23 22.45 -74.05
CA ALA A 36 -3.80 22.40 -73.77
C ALA A 36 -3.27 23.71 -73.14
N ALA A 37 -3.71 24.86 -73.67
CA ALA A 37 -3.31 26.17 -73.14
C ALA A 37 -3.83 26.42 -71.72
N ILE A 38 -5.07 26.02 -71.42
CA ILE A 38 -5.65 26.13 -70.07
C ILE A 38 -4.95 25.20 -69.09
N GLY A 39 -4.63 23.96 -69.50
CA GLY A 39 -3.86 23.02 -68.66
C GLY A 39 -2.50 23.59 -68.25
N ASN A 40 -1.79 24.21 -69.19
CA ASN A 40 -0.51 24.87 -68.92
C ASN A 40 -0.65 26.17 -68.12
N ALA A 41 -1.73 26.94 -68.31
CA ALA A 41 -1.98 28.15 -67.54
C ALA A 41 -2.38 27.82 -66.09
N ALA A 42 -3.18 26.77 -65.86
CA ALA A 42 -3.57 26.33 -64.53
C ALA A 42 -2.37 25.79 -63.73
N SER A 43 -1.46 25.04 -64.38
CA SER A 43 -0.22 24.58 -63.74
C SER A 43 0.73 25.74 -63.44
N LEU A 44 0.81 26.74 -64.33
CA LEU A 44 1.58 27.97 -64.09
C LEU A 44 0.99 28.81 -62.95
N LEU A 45 -0.35 28.92 -62.86
CA LEU A 45 -1.03 29.64 -61.79
C LEU A 45 -0.90 28.93 -60.44
N ALA A 46 -0.94 27.59 -60.42
CA ALA A 46 -0.66 26.80 -59.23
C ALA A 46 0.81 26.95 -58.79
N GLY A 47 1.75 26.96 -59.75
CA GLY A 47 3.17 27.22 -59.49
C GLY A 47 3.43 28.64 -58.97
N LEU A 48 2.78 29.66 -59.52
CA LEU A 48 2.86 31.05 -59.04
C LEU A 48 2.15 31.25 -57.70
N GLY A 49 1.03 30.55 -57.46
CA GLY A 49 0.34 30.53 -56.17
C GLY A 49 1.21 29.97 -55.05
N ALA A 50 2.05 28.97 -55.34
CA ALA A 50 3.04 28.44 -54.40
C ALA A 50 4.26 29.35 -54.18
N VAL A 51 4.53 30.28 -55.10
CA VAL A 51 5.63 31.26 -55.02
C VAL A 51 5.18 32.59 -54.39
N LEU A 52 3.88 32.89 -54.44
CA LEU A 52 3.28 34.13 -53.94
C LEU A 52 2.51 33.96 -52.62
N THR A 53 2.54 32.76 -52.01
CA THR A 53 2.16 32.63 -50.60
C THR A 53 3.12 33.48 -49.76
N PRO A 54 2.62 34.27 -48.80
CA PRO A 54 3.51 34.94 -47.86
C PRO A 54 4.39 33.87 -47.22
N VAL A 55 5.71 34.01 -47.34
CA VAL A 55 6.65 33.21 -46.55
C VAL A 55 6.25 33.40 -45.09
N PRO A 56 5.88 32.35 -44.34
CA PRO A 56 5.60 32.50 -42.92
C PRO A 56 6.82 33.17 -42.26
N ALA A 57 6.55 34.09 -41.35
CA ALA A 57 7.55 34.99 -40.76
C ALA A 57 8.75 34.28 -40.09
N SER A 58 8.70 32.97 -39.91
CA SER A 58 9.83 32.06 -39.65
C SER A 58 9.33 30.61 -39.84
N LEU A 59 10.22 29.66 -40.12
CA LEU A 59 9.84 28.23 -40.07
C LEU A 59 9.37 27.87 -38.65
N PRO A 60 8.31 27.05 -38.49
CA PRO A 60 7.92 26.53 -37.17
C PRO A 60 9.08 25.73 -36.56
N THR A 61 9.20 25.76 -35.24
CA THR A 61 10.25 25.01 -34.53
C THR A 61 9.70 23.69 -34.01
N ALA A 62 10.43 22.61 -34.28
CA ALA A 62 10.27 21.31 -33.64
C ALA A 62 11.24 21.20 -32.46
N HIS A 63 10.69 21.06 -31.27
CA HIS A 63 11.40 20.88 -30.00
C HIS A 63 11.52 19.38 -29.71
N ILE A 64 12.71 18.82 -29.92
CA ILE A 64 12.98 17.40 -29.70
C ILE A 64 13.11 17.10 -28.21
N MET A 65 12.34 16.12 -27.74
CA MET A 65 12.48 15.50 -26.43
C MET A 65 12.98 14.06 -26.61
N LEU A 66 14.26 13.82 -26.35
CA LEU A 66 14.82 12.47 -26.33
C LEU A 66 14.46 11.78 -25.02
N SER A 67 13.93 10.57 -25.09
CA SER A 67 13.66 9.73 -23.93
C SER A 67 14.51 8.46 -23.96
N VAL A 68 15.34 8.26 -22.93
CA VAL A 68 16.23 7.10 -22.75
C VAL A 68 16.00 6.45 -21.38
N GLY A 69 16.53 5.24 -21.20
CA GLY A 69 16.46 4.48 -19.95
C GLY A 69 15.62 3.20 -20.04
N GLN A 70 14.96 2.83 -18.94
CA GLN A 70 14.26 1.56 -18.77
C GLN A 70 12.73 1.69 -18.65
N SER A 71 12.11 0.72 -17.99
CA SER A 71 10.68 0.40 -17.97
C SER A 71 9.73 1.50 -17.53
N ASN A 72 10.13 2.36 -16.59
CA ASN A 72 9.30 3.49 -16.17
C ASN A 72 9.23 4.61 -17.21
N GLY A 73 10.14 4.64 -18.20
CA GLY A 73 10.07 5.58 -19.33
C GLY A 73 8.90 5.25 -20.28
N PRO A 74 8.79 4.02 -20.82
CA PRO A 74 7.63 3.61 -21.61
C PRO A 74 6.34 3.46 -20.80
N GLY A 75 6.44 3.22 -19.49
CA GLY A 75 5.32 2.88 -18.64
C GLY A 75 4.98 1.38 -18.69
N ARG A 76 4.22 0.93 -17.68
CA ARG A 76 3.88 -0.49 -17.47
C ARG A 76 2.40 -0.77 -17.17
N GLU A 77 1.56 0.26 -17.17
CA GLU A 77 0.09 0.10 -17.21
C GLU A 77 -0.49 0.51 -18.57
N ARG A 78 -1.56 -0.18 -18.99
CA ARG A 78 -2.21 0.11 -20.27
C ARG A 78 -2.75 1.55 -20.32
N TYR A 79 -2.61 2.20 -21.46
CA TYR A 79 -3.25 3.50 -21.66
C TYR A 79 -4.77 3.35 -21.68
N ASN A 80 -5.46 4.38 -21.21
CA ASN A 80 -6.91 4.44 -21.16
C ASN A 80 -7.39 5.54 -22.12
N PRO A 81 -7.99 5.21 -23.28
CA PRO A 81 -8.39 6.20 -24.29
C PRO A 81 -9.46 7.20 -23.79
N ALA A 82 -10.15 6.91 -22.68
CA ALA A 82 -11.13 7.83 -22.10
C ALA A 82 -10.46 9.04 -21.42
N ILE A 83 -9.19 8.93 -21.02
CA ILE A 83 -8.46 9.98 -20.28
C ILE A 83 -7.11 10.34 -20.92
N ASP A 84 -6.49 9.41 -21.64
CA ASP A 84 -5.23 9.61 -22.36
C ASP A 84 -5.52 10.10 -23.79
N THR A 85 -5.66 11.42 -23.92
CA THR A 85 -6.05 12.08 -25.17
C THR A 85 -4.87 12.56 -25.99
N GLU A 86 -5.00 12.57 -27.32
CA GLU A 86 -3.99 13.16 -28.22
C GLU A 86 -3.86 14.68 -28.02
N GLN A 87 -2.66 15.22 -28.31
CA GLN A 87 -2.42 16.66 -28.33
C GLN A 87 -1.90 17.10 -29.71
N PRO A 88 -2.57 18.03 -30.41
CA PRO A 88 -2.28 18.32 -31.83
C PRO A 88 -0.85 18.79 -32.13
N ASN A 89 -0.18 19.45 -31.18
CA ASN A 89 1.19 19.95 -31.34
C ASN A 89 2.25 19.06 -30.66
N VAL A 90 1.91 17.79 -30.42
CA VAL A 90 2.84 16.76 -29.95
C VAL A 90 2.88 15.65 -31.00
N ILE A 91 4.09 15.33 -31.47
CA ILE A 91 4.36 14.28 -32.46
C ILE A 91 5.43 13.33 -31.93
N GLN A 92 5.62 12.18 -32.58
CA GLN A 92 6.70 11.24 -32.25
C GLN A 92 7.50 10.79 -33.47
N PHE A 93 8.75 10.41 -33.24
CA PHE A 93 9.61 9.76 -34.23
C PHE A 93 9.86 8.29 -33.83
N CYS A 94 9.10 7.38 -34.41
CA CYS A 94 8.94 6.01 -33.94
C CYS A 94 10.21 5.14 -34.09
N ASP A 95 10.41 4.19 -33.17
CA ASP A 95 11.60 3.29 -33.14
C ASP A 95 11.30 1.79 -33.12
N ILE A 96 10.19 1.34 -33.70
CA ILE A 96 9.90 -0.10 -33.72
C ILE A 96 10.66 -0.78 -34.86
N ARG A 97 11.91 -1.19 -34.62
CA ARG A 97 12.81 -1.80 -35.64
C ARG A 97 12.19 -2.95 -36.43
N THR A 98 11.37 -3.78 -35.79
CA THR A 98 10.73 -4.92 -36.48
C THR A 98 9.51 -4.53 -37.31
N ARG A 99 9.07 -3.26 -37.27
CA ARG A 99 7.91 -2.76 -38.01
C ARG A 99 8.35 -1.67 -38.98
N THR A 100 8.78 -2.12 -40.16
CA THR A 100 9.33 -1.27 -41.21
C THR A 100 8.41 -0.13 -41.65
N SER A 101 7.08 -0.28 -41.52
CA SER A 101 6.11 0.77 -41.85
C SER A 101 6.08 1.94 -40.87
N THR A 102 6.60 1.75 -39.65
CA THR A 102 6.61 2.76 -38.59
C THR A 102 8.01 3.14 -38.15
N TYR A 103 9.01 2.28 -38.38
CA TYR A 103 10.39 2.53 -37.99
C TYR A 103 10.95 3.81 -38.64
N GLN A 104 11.49 4.71 -37.83
CA GLN A 104 12.08 5.99 -38.26
C GLN A 104 11.12 6.85 -39.10
N THR A 105 9.85 6.93 -38.65
CA THR A 105 8.82 7.78 -39.26
C THR A 105 8.28 8.81 -38.28
N LEU A 106 7.94 9.99 -38.79
CA LEU A 106 7.20 11.01 -38.02
C LEU A 106 5.72 10.65 -37.96
N ARG A 107 5.12 10.73 -36.77
CA ARG A 107 3.69 10.46 -36.56
C ARG A 107 3.04 11.51 -35.66
N ALA A 108 1.83 11.92 -36.04
CA ALA A 108 1.01 12.86 -35.27
C ALA A 108 0.32 12.21 -34.05
N SER A 109 0.05 10.90 -34.09
CA SER A 109 -0.48 10.18 -32.94
C SER A 109 0.66 9.83 -31.99
N VAL A 110 0.51 10.13 -30.70
CA VAL A 110 1.50 9.85 -29.65
C VAL A 110 0.99 8.91 -28.57
N PHE A 111 -0.30 8.54 -28.58
CA PHE A 111 -0.83 7.52 -27.69
C PHE A 111 -1.04 6.20 -28.43
N PRO A 112 -0.25 5.17 -28.13
CA PRO A 112 0.96 5.14 -27.28
C PRO A 112 2.23 5.54 -28.04
N LEU A 113 3.35 5.62 -27.31
CA LEU A 113 4.67 5.84 -27.90
C LEU A 113 5.29 4.56 -28.43
N TYR A 114 5.91 4.68 -29.60
CA TYR A 114 6.48 3.60 -30.39
C TYR A 114 7.95 3.38 -30.01
N PHE A 115 8.17 2.86 -28.80
CA PHE A 115 9.50 2.49 -28.28
C PHE A 115 10.11 1.29 -29.01
N PRO A 116 11.45 1.12 -28.98
CA PRO A 116 12.12 -0.08 -29.53
C PRO A 116 11.76 -1.39 -28.80
N GLU A 117 11.14 -1.30 -27.63
CA GLU A 117 10.65 -2.46 -26.87
C GLU A 117 9.34 -3.00 -27.47
N ASN A 118 9.46 -3.96 -28.39
CA ASN A 118 8.32 -4.55 -29.14
C ASN A 118 7.15 -5.04 -28.27
N LYS A 119 7.39 -5.54 -27.05
CA LYS A 119 6.35 -6.09 -26.16
C LYS A 119 5.36 -5.03 -25.65
N ILE A 120 5.73 -3.76 -25.66
CA ILE A 120 4.96 -2.67 -25.03
C ILE A 120 4.65 -1.50 -25.97
N SER A 121 5.23 -1.51 -27.17
CA SER A 121 5.19 -0.40 -28.14
C SER A 121 3.81 0.11 -28.56
N GLU A 122 2.72 -0.55 -28.15
CA GLU A 122 1.34 -0.22 -28.55
C GLU A 122 0.27 -0.30 -27.44
N GLY A 123 0.67 -0.40 -26.16
CA GLY A 123 -0.29 -0.65 -25.09
C GLY A 123 -0.33 0.33 -23.93
N TYR A 124 0.73 1.10 -23.71
CA TYR A 124 1.04 1.61 -22.37
C TYR A 124 1.06 3.15 -22.30
N VAL A 125 0.67 3.68 -21.14
CA VAL A 125 0.76 5.11 -20.86
C VAL A 125 2.16 5.46 -20.35
N SER A 126 2.86 6.31 -21.11
CA SER A 126 4.19 6.79 -20.76
C SER A 126 4.12 8.15 -20.05
N PRO A 127 4.94 8.41 -19.02
CA PRO A 127 5.13 9.76 -18.48
C PRO A 127 5.62 10.76 -19.53
N ILE A 128 6.34 10.30 -20.56
CA ILE A 128 6.91 11.16 -21.61
C ILE A 128 5.81 11.81 -22.45
N ASN A 129 4.68 11.13 -22.64
CA ASN A 129 3.52 11.73 -23.29
C ASN A 129 3.08 12.98 -22.55
N TYR A 130 2.91 12.90 -21.23
CA TYR A 130 2.41 14.00 -20.40
C TYR A 130 3.46 15.09 -20.19
N ALA A 131 4.74 14.74 -20.15
CA ALA A 131 5.82 15.72 -20.16
C ALA A 131 5.79 16.56 -21.44
N ALA A 132 5.64 15.91 -22.58
CA ALA A 132 5.54 16.59 -23.88
C ALA A 132 4.30 17.47 -23.98
N LYS A 133 3.15 17.05 -23.44
CA LYS A 133 1.94 17.88 -23.37
C LYS A 133 2.18 19.19 -22.62
N ALA A 134 2.81 19.11 -21.45
CA ALA A 134 3.12 20.27 -20.63
C ALA A 134 4.12 21.21 -21.31
N VAL A 135 5.18 20.68 -21.94
CA VAL A 135 6.11 21.50 -22.75
C VAL A 135 5.38 22.15 -23.91
N ALA A 136 4.62 21.39 -24.69
CA ALA A 136 3.90 21.85 -25.87
C ALA A 136 2.86 22.94 -25.55
N ALA A 137 2.30 22.97 -24.34
CA ALA A 137 1.38 24.01 -23.89
C ALA A 137 2.06 25.38 -23.69
N THR A 138 3.39 25.43 -23.59
CA THR A 138 4.17 26.67 -23.42
C THR A 138 4.74 27.22 -24.72
N LEU A 139 4.63 26.45 -25.82
CA LEU A 139 5.26 26.80 -27.09
C LEU A 139 4.43 27.81 -27.90
N PRO A 140 5.10 28.63 -28.75
CA PRO A 140 4.41 29.47 -29.72
C PRO A 140 3.48 28.68 -30.66
N ALA A 141 2.47 29.35 -31.20
CA ALA A 141 1.58 28.73 -32.19
C ALA A 141 2.36 28.26 -33.42
N GLY A 142 2.14 27.01 -33.83
CA GLY A 142 2.82 26.37 -34.95
C GLY A 142 4.07 25.58 -34.58
N ASP A 143 4.66 25.81 -33.40
CA ASP A 143 5.72 24.97 -32.87
C ASP A 143 5.17 23.63 -32.38
N VAL A 144 6.00 22.59 -32.45
CA VAL A 144 5.64 21.23 -32.06
C VAL A 144 6.68 20.64 -31.12
N VAL A 145 6.25 19.74 -30.25
CA VAL A 145 7.16 18.83 -29.53
C VAL A 145 7.28 17.54 -30.33
N CYS A 146 8.50 17.10 -30.61
CA CYS A 146 8.76 15.79 -31.21
C CYS A 146 9.43 14.87 -30.17
N ILE A 147 8.71 13.81 -29.76
CA ILE A 147 9.24 12.80 -28.86
C ILE A 147 10.09 11.81 -29.65
N VAL A 148 11.31 11.56 -29.20
CA VAL A 148 12.20 10.51 -29.72
C VAL A 148 12.29 9.41 -28.65
N PRO A 149 11.44 8.37 -28.73
CA PRO A 149 11.41 7.27 -27.76
C PRO A 149 12.55 6.27 -28.02
N ALA A 150 13.46 6.09 -27.05
CA ALA A 150 14.58 5.14 -27.14
C ALA A 150 14.69 4.19 -25.93
N ASN A 151 13.83 4.34 -24.91
CA ASN A 151 13.85 3.47 -23.72
C ASN A 151 13.69 1.98 -24.06
N VAL A 152 14.36 1.13 -23.27
CA VAL A 152 14.27 -0.32 -23.33
C VAL A 152 14.17 -0.89 -21.92
N GLY A 153 13.07 -1.55 -21.60
CA GLY A 153 12.85 -2.18 -20.30
C GLY A 153 13.90 -3.23 -19.91
N ALA A 154 14.05 -3.43 -18.60
CA ALA A 154 14.96 -4.42 -18.02
C ALA A 154 16.44 -4.22 -18.39
N THR A 155 16.84 -3.01 -18.76
CA THR A 155 18.22 -2.64 -19.08
C THR A 155 18.86 -1.86 -17.94
N SER A 156 20.19 -1.92 -17.83
CA SER A 156 20.99 -1.23 -16.81
C SER A 156 21.82 -0.10 -17.42
N LEU A 157 22.42 0.75 -16.59
CA LEU A 157 23.47 1.66 -17.05
C LEU A 157 24.80 0.93 -17.23
N LEU A 158 25.18 0.13 -16.22
CA LEU A 158 26.50 -0.50 -16.14
C LEU A 158 26.46 -2.02 -15.97
N SER A 159 25.45 -2.57 -15.29
CA SER A 159 25.43 -4.00 -14.97
C SER A 159 25.30 -4.87 -16.22
N THR A 160 26.35 -5.65 -16.54
CA THR A 160 26.36 -6.62 -17.65
C THR A 160 25.66 -7.95 -17.29
N SER A 161 25.18 -8.08 -16.05
CA SER A 161 24.47 -9.25 -15.49
C SER A 161 23.03 -8.91 -15.11
N ALA A 162 22.53 -7.73 -15.50
CA ALA A 162 21.21 -7.27 -15.12
C ALA A 162 20.13 -8.32 -15.41
N ASN A 163 19.29 -8.60 -14.42
CA ASN A 163 18.22 -9.61 -14.48
C ASN A 163 18.71 -11.05 -14.78
N GLY A 164 19.98 -11.36 -14.50
CA GLY A 164 20.55 -12.70 -14.66
C GLY A 164 20.96 -13.06 -16.09
N TRP A 165 21.02 -12.08 -17.01
CA TRP A 165 21.45 -12.32 -18.39
C TRP A 165 22.94 -12.00 -18.57
N SER A 166 23.70 -12.90 -19.20
CA SER A 166 25.08 -12.62 -19.60
C SER A 166 25.12 -11.57 -20.72
N ASP A 167 25.89 -10.51 -20.52
CA ASP A 167 26.00 -9.35 -21.42
C ASP A 167 24.65 -8.66 -21.68
N ALA A 168 23.86 -8.48 -20.61
CA ALA A 168 22.57 -7.79 -20.65
C ALA A 168 22.71 -6.42 -21.36
N PRO A 169 21.75 -6.01 -22.23
CA PRO A 169 21.80 -4.71 -22.90
C PRO A 169 21.86 -3.56 -21.89
N HIS A 170 22.77 -2.60 -22.11
CA HIS A 170 23.02 -1.51 -21.17
C HIS A 170 23.41 -0.20 -21.87
N TRP A 171 23.35 0.87 -21.10
CA TRP A 171 23.38 2.25 -21.57
C TRP A 171 24.74 2.96 -21.44
N SER A 172 25.79 2.25 -21.01
CA SER A 172 27.12 2.84 -20.91
C SER A 172 27.62 3.38 -22.26
N VAL A 173 28.48 4.39 -22.19
CA VAL A 173 29.02 5.09 -23.37
C VAL A 173 29.61 4.10 -24.38
N GLY A 174 29.26 4.26 -25.65
CA GLY A 174 29.72 3.39 -26.73
C GLY A 174 29.00 2.05 -26.86
N ARG A 175 28.03 1.72 -25.99
CA ARG A 175 27.21 0.51 -26.12
C ARG A 175 26.00 0.73 -27.03
N VAL A 176 25.41 -0.39 -27.44
CA VAL A 176 24.37 -0.43 -28.48
C VAL A 176 23.16 0.46 -28.17
N LEU A 177 22.68 0.50 -26.93
CA LEU A 177 21.49 1.30 -26.58
C LEU A 177 21.78 2.81 -26.70
N GLN A 178 22.93 3.24 -26.18
CA GLN A 178 23.41 4.62 -26.28
C GLN A 178 23.60 5.05 -27.75
N LEU A 179 24.31 4.24 -28.54
CA LEU A 179 24.55 4.52 -29.97
C LEU A 179 23.26 4.54 -30.78
N ASN A 180 22.31 3.66 -30.45
CA ASN A 180 20.99 3.63 -31.08
C ASN A 180 20.19 4.90 -30.81
N ALA A 181 20.15 5.38 -29.56
CA ALA A 181 19.47 6.62 -29.21
C ALA A 181 20.07 7.84 -29.93
N ILE A 182 21.41 7.92 -30.03
CA ILE A 182 22.10 8.96 -30.79
C ILE A 182 21.72 8.90 -32.27
N SER A 183 21.77 7.71 -32.86
CA SER A 183 21.44 7.48 -34.28
C SER A 183 19.98 7.83 -34.59
N GLN A 184 19.05 7.40 -33.74
CA GLN A 184 17.63 7.69 -33.87
C GLN A 184 17.35 9.19 -33.75
N THR A 185 18.00 9.88 -32.82
CA THR A 185 17.84 11.34 -32.68
C THR A 185 18.36 12.08 -33.90
N LYS A 186 19.50 11.67 -34.46
CA LYS A 186 20.03 12.23 -35.73
C LYS A 186 19.06 12.00 -36.90
N ALA A 187 18.44 10.82 -36.98
CA ALA A 187 17.42 10.53 -37.97
C ALA A 187 16.15 11.40 -37.79
N ALA A 188 15.74 11.63 -36.54
CA ALA A 188 14.61 12.51 -36.22
C ALA A 188 14.89 13.96 -36.64
N ILE A 189 16.09 14.49 -36.37
CA ILE A 189 16.51 15.82 -36.82
C ILE A 189 16.37 15.93 -38.34
N ASN A 190 16.91 14.97 -39.08
CA ASN A 190 16.83 14.97 -40.55
C ASN A 190 15.38 14.91 -41.05
N ALA A 191 14.54 14.07 -40.45
CA ALA A 191 13.14 13.95 -40.82
C ALA A 191 12.34 15.23 -40.56
N LEU A 192 12.60 15.91 -39.44
CA LEU A 192 11.93 17.17 -39.08
C LEU A 192 12.38 18.32 -39.99
N VAL A 193 13.67 18.41 -40.30
CA VAL A 193 14.19 19.40 -41.28
C VAL A 193 13.57 19.15 -42.65
N ALA A 194 13.48 17.90 -43.09
CA ALA A 194 12.82 17.54 -44.35
C ALA A 194 11.31 17.87 -44.34
N ALA A 195 10.67 17.83 -43.17
CA ALA A 195 9.29 18.24 -42.96
C ALA A 195 9.09 19.76 -42.81
N GLY A 196 10.16 20.57 -42.96
CA GLY A 196 10.09 22.03 -42.95
C GLY A 196 10.18 22.68 -41.58
N TYR A 197 10.65 21.96 -40.55
CA TYR A 197 10.86 22.52 -39.22
C TYR A 197 12.28 23.05 -39.03
N ARG A 198 12.42 24.14 -38.29
CA ARG A 198 13.65 24.42 -37.55
C ARG A 198 13.72 23.44 -36.38
N VAL A 199 14.88 22.88 -36.07
CA VAL A 199 15.01 21.88 -34.98
C VAL A 199 15.78 22.44 -33.79
N VAL A 200 15.28 22.18 -32.59
CA VAL A 200 15.97 22.42 -31.31
C VAL A 200 15.94 21.14 -30.49
N ILE A 201 17.05 20.78 -29.87
CA ILE A 201 17.05 19.70 -28.87
C ILE A 201 16.66 20.32 -27.54
N HIS A 202 15.39 20.14 -27.17
CA HIS A 202 14.82 20.75 -25.97
C HIS A 202 15.33 20.05 -24.71
N SER A 203 15.21 18.72 -24.66
CA SER A 203 15.55 17.97 -23.46
C SER A 203 15.91 16.52 -23.71
N ILE A 204 16.66 15.95 -22.75
CA ILE A 204 16.97 14.54 -22.62
C ILE A 204 16.37 14.06 -21.30
N ILE A 205 15.41 13.14 -21.35
CA ILE A 205 14.77 12.54 -20.18
C ILE A 205 15.35 11.13 -20.01
N ASP A 206 15.88 10.84 -18.82
CA ASP A 206 16.53 9.56 -18.53
C ASP A 206 15.87 8.86 -17.33
N ALA A 207 14.93 7.96 -17.63
CA ALA A 207 14.23 7.13 -16.67
C ALA A 207 14.96 5.80 -16.48
N GLN A 208 16.09 5.82 -15.77
CA GLN A 208 16.99 4.67 -15.63
C GLN A 208 17.51 4.44 -14.20
N GLY A 209 17.78 3.18 -13.86
CA GLY A 209 18.67 2.79 -12.76
C GLY A 209 18.12 1.74 -11.81
N GLU A 210 16.84 1.36 -11.93
CA GLU A 210 16.28 0.32 -11.09
C GLU A 210 16.98 -1.03 -11.30
N ALA A 211 17.50 -1.32 -12.50
CA ALA A 211 18.28 -2.53 -12.77
C ALA A 211 19.73 -2.51 -12.22
N ASP A 212 20.24 -1.36 -11.79
CA ASP A 212 21.63 -1.19 -11.32
C ASP A 212 21.79 -1.40 -9.80
N ASN A 213 20.70 -1.64 -9.05
CA ASN A 213 20.70 -1.74 -7.58
C ASN A 213 21.35 -3.01 -6.96
N ARG A 214 22.13 -3.76 -7.74
CA ARG A 214 22.70 -5.05 -7.31
C ARG A 214 24.22 -5.08 -7.37
N ASP A 215 24.77 -4.86 -8.57
CA ASP A 215 26.18 -5.13 -8.87
C ASP A 215 26.98 -3.85 -9.18
N VAL A 216 26.42 -2.67 -8.94
CA VAL A 216 27.01 -1.38 -9.31
C VAL A 216 27.13 -0.50 -8.07
N SER A 217 28.32 0.04 -7.80
CA SER A 217 28.50 0.99 -6.71
C SER A 217 27.87 2.34 -7.05
N ALA A 218 27.38 3.07 -6.04
CA ALA A 218 26.82 4.41 -6.23
C ALA A 218 27.81 5.38 -6.91
N ALA A 219 29.11 5.26 -6.59
CA ALA A 219 30.17 6.08 -7.19
C ALA A 219 30.36 5.77 -8.68
N ASP A 220 30.42 4.49 -9.07
CA ASP A 220 30.56 4.07 -10.46
C ASP A 220 29.33 4.45 -11.27
N TYR A 221 28.13 4.22 -10.71
CA TYR A 221 26.87 4.63 -11.33
C TYR A 221 26.86 6.14 -11.59
N ARG A 222 27.20 6.95 -10.59
CA ARG A 222 27.26 8.42 -10.72
C ARG A 222 28.22 8.84 -11.84
N ALA A 223 29.43 8.29 -11.85
CA ALA A 223 30.44 8.61 -12.85
C ALA A 223 29.97 8.24 -14.27
N ALA A 224 29.42 7.05 -14.45
CA ALA A 224 28.88 6.59 -15.72
C ALA A 224 27.66 7.41 -16.17
N LYS A 225 26.80 7.85 -15.25
CA LYS A 225 25.62 8.65 -15.57
C LYS A 225 26.01 10.03 -16.09
N ILE A 226 27.01 10.67 -15.48
CA ILE A 226 27.56 11.94 -15.98
C ILE A 226 28.18 11.75 -17.37
N ALA A 227 28.97 10.69 -17.55
CA ALA A 227 29.60 10.38 -18.83
C ALA A 227 28.56 10.13 -19.94
N GLN A 228 27.51 9.36 -19.64
CA GLN A 228 26.42 9.07 -20.56
C GLN A 228 25.73 10.35 -21.05
N MET A 229 25.41 11.27 -20.14
CA MET A 229 24.72 12.51 -20.51
C MET A 229 25.61 13.45 -21.32
N ASN A 230 26.88 13.59 -20.94
CA ASN A 230 27.84 14.38 -21.72
C ASN A 230 28.05 13.79 -23.11
N ASP A 231 28.10 12.47 -23.23
CA ASP A 231 28.20 11.76 -24.50
C ASP A 231 26.99 12.06 -25.41
N LEU A 232 25.76 11.93 -24.89
CA LEU A 232 24.54 12.30 -25.65
C LEU A 232 24.60 13.74 -26.15
N ARG A 233 24.91 14.70 -25.26
CA ARG A 233 25.00 16.13 -25.62
C ARG A 233 26.09 16.41 -26.66
N SER A 234 27.23 15.73 -26.57
CA SER A 234 28.34 15.93 -27.49
C SER A 234 28.10 15.35 -28.89
N GLN A 235 27.38 14.22 -28.97
CA GLN A 235 27.20 13.50 -30.21
C GLN A 235 25.93 13.88 -30.97
N ILE A 236 24.92 14.47 -30.31
CA ILE A 236 23.67 14.91 -30.94
C ILE A 236 23.80 16.39 -31.34
N PRO A 237 23.67 16.74 -32.63
CA PRO A 237 23.77 18.13 -33.08
C PRO A 237 22.74 19.04 -32.40
N GLY A 238 23.19 20.15 -31.79
CA GLY A 238 22.31 21.12 -31.13
C GLY A 238 21.86 20.72 -29.73
N ALA A 239 22.43 19.67 -29.13
CA ALA A 239 22.10 19.18 -27.80
C ALA A 239 22.97 19.76 -26.67
N GLU A 240 23.90 20.66 -26.97
CA GLU A 240 24.91 21.17 -26.02
C GLU A 240 24.25 21.78 -24.76
N ASN A 241 23.09 22.40 -24.94
CA ASN A 241 22.29 23.02 -23.88
C ASN A 241 20.96 22.30 -23.62
N ALA A 242 20.71 21.11 -24.20
CA ALA A 242 19.46 20.39 -23.99
C ALA A 242 19.26 20.09 -22.50
N MET A 243 18.09 20.38 -21.94
CA MET A 243 17.88 20.19 -20.51
C MET A 243 17.82 18.72 -20.14
N ILE A 244 18.56 18.28 -19.12
CA ILE A 244 18.55 16.90 -18.65
C ILE A 244 17.53 16.76 -17.52
N ALA A 245 16.67 15.75 -17.59
CA ALA A 245 15.73 15.43 -16.52
C ALA A 245 15.88 13.97 -16.07
N PHE A 246 16.12 13.76 -14.78
CA PHE A 246 16.10 12.44 -14.15
C PHE A 246 14.80 12.28 -13.35
N PRO A 247 13.80 11.56 -13.86
CA PRO A 247 12.66 11.15 -13.06
C PRO A 247 13.08 10.10 -12.02
N GLY A 248 12.65 10.33 -10.78
CA GLY A 248 12.95 9.51 -9.62
C GLY A 248 12.17 8.21 -9.58
N PHE A 249 12.70 7.27 -8.80
CA PHE A 249 12.11 5.95 -8.60
C PHE A 249 10.82 6.01 -7.78
N VAL A 250 10.06 4.92 -7.81
CA VAL A 250 8.85 4.75 -6.99
C VAL A 250 9.21 4.91 -5.51
N PRO A 251 8.71 5.94 -4.79
CA PRO A 251 9.16 6.24 -3.44
C PRO A 251 8.91 5.11 -2.43
N GLU A 252 7.89 4.29 -2.65
CA GLU A 252 7.58 3.13 -1.82
C GLU A 252 8.71 2.11 -1.86
N ARG A 253 9.32 1.91 -3.03
CA ARG A 253 10.40 0.94 -3.20
C ARG A 253 11.70 1.39 -2.58
N LEU A 254 12.00 2.69 -2.67
CA LEU A 254 13.17 3.32 -2.04
C LEU A 254 13.25 3.02 -0.53
N LYS A 255 12.11 3.07 0.16
CA LYS A 255 12.02 2.80 1.61
C LYS A 255 12.36 1.37 1.97
N THR A 256 12.09 0.42 1.07
CA THR A 256 12.28 -1.01 1.31
C THR A 256 13.61 -1.55 0.78
N LEU A 257 14.29 -0.81 -0.10
CA LEU A 257 15.47 -1.30 -0.81
C LEU A 257 16.59 -0.26 -0.77
N ALA A 258 17.46 -0.37 0.24
CA ALA A 258 18.58 0.55 0.47
C ALA A 258 19.51 0.69 -0.75
N THR A 259 19.78 -0.41 -1.46
CA THR A 259 20.64 -0.34 -2.65
C THR A 259 20.01 0.46 -3.79
N LEU A 260 18.68 0.52 -3.89
CA LEU A 260 18.00 1.39 -4.86
C LEU A 260 18.04 2.86 -4.41
N GLN A 261 17.95 3.11 -3.09
CA GLN A 261 18.14 4.44 -2.52
C GLN A 261 19.56 4.97 -2.80
N ASP A 262 20.58 4.13 -2.70
CA ASP A 262 21.96 4.50 -3.05
C ASP A 262 22.08 4.94 -4.53
N ILE A 263 21.39 4.26 -5.46
CA ILE A 263 21.34 4.64 -6.87
C ILE A 263 20.56 5.95 -7.07
N GLU A 264 19.45 6.17 -6.36
CA GLU A 264 18.69 7.42 -6.42
C GLU A 264 19.55 8.62 -5.98
N ASP A 265 20.31 8.46 -4.88
CA ASP A 265 21.18 9.51 -4.37
C ASP A 265 22.39 9.74 -5.30
N ALA A 266 22.93 8.69 -5.94
CA ALA A 266 23.91 8.81 -7.00
C ALA A 266 23.37 9.63 -8.19
N ARG A 267 22.10 9.43 -8.59
CA ARG A 267 21.43 10.20 -9.66
C ARG A 267 21.25 11.67 -9.28
N LYS A 268 20.81 11.96 -8.06
CA LYS A 268 20.72 13.34 -7.55
C LYS A 268 22.10 14.02 -7.55
N SER A 269 23.13 13.30 -7.11
CA SER A 269 24.51 13.80 -7.12
C SER A 269 25.08 14.00 -8.54
N ALA A 270 24.65 13.20 -9.51
CA ALA A 270 24.98 13.40 -10.92
C ALA A 270 24.31 14.65 -11.49
N ILE A 271 23.02 14.90 -11.19
CA ILE A 271 22.31 16.13 -11.57
C ILE A 271 23.05 17.37 -11.06
N ALA A 272 23.49 17.37 -9.80
CA ALA A 272 24.23 18.49 -9.22
C ALA A 272 25.56 18.80 -9.93
N ALA A 273 26.12 17.85 -10.68
CA ALA A 273 27.34 18.03 -11.46
C ALA A 273 27.10 18.33 -12.95
N LEU A 274 25.88 18.15 -13.45
CA LEU A 274 25.51 18.40 -14.83
C LEU A 274 24.97 19.83 -14.99
N THR A 275 25.37 20.52 -16.05
CA THR A 275 24.77 21.82 -16.41
C THR A 275 23.37 21.62 -16.97
N ASN A 276 22.48 22.59 -16.77
CA ASN A 276 21.10 22.57 -17.27
C ASN A 276 20.41 21.20 -17.03
N ALA A 277 20.36 20.79 -15.77
CA ALA A 277 19.89 19.48 -15.35
C ALA A 277 18.98 19.59 -14.13
N VAL A 278 17.95 18.74 -14.07
CA VAL A 278 16.97 18.73 -12.98
C VAL A 278 16.65 17.30 -12.56
N PHE A 279 16.53 17.11 -11.25
CA PHE A 279 16.01 15.88 -10.67
C PHE A 279 14.51 16.06 -10.40
N VAL A 280 13.68 15.12 -10.85
CA VAL A 280 12.22 15.17 -10.68
C VAL A 280 11.81 14.06 -9.75
N ARG A 281 11.28 14.42 -8.57
CA ARG A 281 10.82 13.43 -7.58
C ARG A 281 9.74 12.51 -8.15
N GLY A 282 9.87 11.21 -7.87
CA GLY A 282 8.83 10.22 -8.13
C GLY A 282 7.53 10.47 -7.33
N PRO A 283 6.33 10.33 -7.91
CA PRO A 283 5.08 10.50 -7.16
C PRO A 283 4.81 9.30 -6.23
N SER A 284 4.40 9.58 -4.99
CA SER A 284 4.08 8.55 -3.98
C SER A 284 2.65 8.05 -4.11
N GLY A 285 2.40 6.80 -3.72
CA GLY A 285 1.08 6.17 -3.73
C GLY A 285 0.63 5.61 -5.09
N TYR A 286 1.54 5.53 -6.06
CA TYR A 286 1.22 5.12 -7.43
C TYR A 286 1.96 3.85 -7.87
N LEU A 287 2.15 2.90 -6.96
CA LEU A 287 2.76 1.61 -7.29
C LEU A 287 1.83 0.77 -8.17
N LEU A 288 2.38 0.16 -9.21
CA LEU A 288 1.71 -0.85 -10.02
C LEU A 288 1.82 -2.22 -9.35
N ASN A 289 0.70 -2.90 -9.20
CA ASN A 289 0.65 -4.26 -8.64
C ASN A 289 0.97 -5.32 -9.71
N ASP A 290 2.21 -5.34 -10.18
CA ASP A 290 2.71 -6.31 -11.17
C ASP A 290 3.66 -7.36 -10.59
N GLY A 291 3.81 -7.38 -9.26
CA GLY A 291 4.69 -8.30 -8.53
C GLY A 291 6.18 -7.95 -8.59
N MET A 292 6.56 -6.83 -9.22
CA MET A 292 7.95 -6.36 -9.26
C MET A 292 8.22 -5.18 -8.32
N ASP A 293 7.17 -4.52 -7.83
CA ASP A 293 7.20 -3.40 -6.89
C ASP A 293 8.13 -2.22 -7.28
N VAL A 294 8.34 -2.00 -8.59
CA VAL A 294 9.23 -0.95 -9.12
C VAL A 294 8.58 -0.06 -10.16
N HIS A 295 7.37 -0.38 -10.60
CA HIS A 295 6.71 0.33 -11.69
C HIS A 295 5.61 1.25 -11.19
N TYR A 296 5.47 2.40 -11.86
CA TYR A 296 4.31 3.25 -11.66
C TYR A 296 3.07 2.66 -12.35
N ASN A 297 1.92 2.77 -11.68
CA ASN A 297 0.64 2.62 -12.35
C ASN A 297 0.40 3.82 -13.28
N GLY A 298 -0.64 3.75 -14.10
CA GLY A 298 -0.95 4.73 -15.11
C GLY A 298 -1.27 6.10 -14.53
N ALA A 299 -1.90 6.19 -13.35
CA ALA A 299 -2.07 7.47 -12.66
C ALA A 299 -0.72 8.06 -12.23
N GLY A 300 0.20 7.22 -11.74
CA GLY A 300 1.58 7.58 -11.45
C GLY A 300 2.34 8.09 -12.67
N SER A 301 2.24 7.39 -13.81
CA SER A 301 2.83 7.84 -15.08
C SER A 301 2.35 9.23 -15.49
N ARG A 302 1.05 9.52 -15.35
CA ARG A 302 0.49 10.85 -15.66
C ARG A 302 1.04 11.94 -14.75
N VAL A 303 1.06 11.68 -13.45
CA VAL A 303 1.57 12.64 -12.45
C VAL A 303 3.07 12.87 -12.62
N LEU A 304 3.85 11.81 -12.80
CA LEU A 304 5.28 11.89 -13.07
C LEU A 304 5.54 12.69 -14.35
N GLY A 305 4.81 12.38 -15.43
CA GLY A 305 4.92 13.10 -16.70
C GLY A 305 4.62 14.59 -16.59
N ARG A 306 3.55 14.96 -15.89
CA ARG A 306 3.25 16.37 -15.57
C ARG A 306 4.42 17.01 -14.84
N ASN A 307 4.93 16.39 -13.78
CA ASN A 307 6.01 16.95 -12.98
C ASN A 307 7.31 17.11 -13.79
N ILE A 308 7.63 16.15 -14.67
CA ILE A 308 8.75 16.26 -15.61
C ILE A 308 8.53 17.47 -16.52
N GLY A 309 7.39 17.58 -17.19
CA GLY A 309 7.13 18.67 -18.13
C GLY A 309 7.15 20.07 -17.48
N MET A 310 6.68 20.18 -16.24
CA MET A 310 6.74 21.43 -15.47
C MET A 310 8.18 21.80 -15.10
N ALA A 311 8.98 20.81 -14.66
CA ALA A 311 10.41 21.01 -14.47
C ALA A 311 11.10 21.44 -15.78
N LEU A 312 10.75 20.79 -16.90
CA LEU A 312 11.26 21.08 -18.24
C LEU A 312 10.96 22.50 -18.75
N THR A 313 9.90 23.12 -18.27
CA THR A 313 9.48 24.48 -18.67
C THR A 313 9.91 25.54 -17.65
N GLY A 314 10.54 25.14 -16.54
CA GLY A 314 10.88 26.05 -15.44
C GLY A 314 9.65 26.58 -14.68
N ILE A 315 8.48 25.99 -14.89
CA ILE A 315 7.27 26.41 -14.17
C ILE A 315 7.26 25.73 -12.80
N ALA A 316 7.39 26.55 -11.76
CA ALA A 316 7.35 26.07 -10.38
C ALA A 316 5.97 25.47 -10.06
N LEU A 317 5.96 24.20 -9.65
CA LEU A 317 4.80 23.58 -9.03
C LEU A 317 4.85 23.85 -7.52
N PRO A 318 3.78 24.38 -6.91
CA PRO A 318 3.68 24.40 -5.46
C PRO A 318 3.78 22.96 -4.93
N PRO A 319 4.64 22.70 -3.93
CA PRO A 319 4.75 21.38 -3.35
C PRO A 319 3.46 21.00 -2.67
N MET A 320 3.02 19.76 -2.85
CA MET A 320 1.82 19.22 -2.25
C MET A 320 2.19 18.40 -1.01
N VAL A 321 1.61 18.73 0.15
CA VAL A 321 1.82 18.03 1.42
C VAL A 321 0.60 17.18 1.75
N THR A 322 0.83 15.93 2.14
CA THR A 322 -0.24 14.96 2.43
C THR A 322 0.18 14.00 3.54
N PHE A 323 -0.79 13.52 4.33
CA PHE A 323 -0.57 12.32 5.13
C PHE A 323 -0.47 11.09 4.22
N VAL A 324 0.19 10.04 4.72
CA VAL A 324 0.41 8.78 3.98
C VAL A 324 -0.76 7.82 4.19
N SER A 325 -1.07 7.56 5.45
CA SER A 325 -2.00 6.55 5.90
C SER A 325 -2.64 7.02 7.21
N ASP A 326 -3.72 6.37 7.60
CA ASP A 326 -4.16 6.40 8.99
C ASP A 326 -3.20 5.53 9.82
N VAL A 327 -3.21 5.71 11.14
CA VAL A 327 -2.29 5.02 12.06
C VAL A 327 -3.10 4.33 13.15
N THR A 328 -2.74 3.09 13.46
CA THR A 328 -3.18 2.41 14.67
C THR A 328 -1.97 2.15 15.54
N VAL A 329 -2.02 2.58 16.80
CA VAL A 329 -0.97 2.32 17.78
C VAL A 329 -1.56 1.68 19.02
N ALA A 330 -0.73 0.94 19.75
CA ALA A 330 -1.01 0.63 21.13
C ALA A 330 -0.87 1.89 21.99
N GLU A 331 -1.73 2.04 23.00
CA GLU A 331 -1.67 3.12 23.99
C GLU A 331 -0.31 3.12 24.72
N GLY A 332 0.21 1.92 24.99
CA GLY A 332 1.47 1.67 25.68
C GLY A 332 1.24 1.44 27.17
N THR A 333 2.06 0.58 27.75
CA THR A 333 1.95 0.19 29.16
C THR A 333 2.94 0.97 30.05
N GLY A 334 2.51 1.46 31.22
CA GLY A 334 3.37 2.22 32.12
C GLY A 334 2.72 2.72 33.41
N ALA A 335 3.54 3.19 34.35
CA ALA A 335 3.01 3.83 35.56
C ALA A 335 2.28 5.14 35.19
N THR A 336 1.34 5.59 36.03
CA THR A 336 0.62 6.85 35.86
C THR A 336 1.57 8.00 35.48
N GLY A 337 1.31 8.64 34.35
CA GLY A 337 2.16 9.69 33.77
C GLY A 337 3.18 9.19 32.74
N ALA A 338 3.15 7.91 32.37
CA ALA A 338 3.84 7.40 31.19
C ALA A 338 3.24 8.01 29.91
N THR A 339 4.05 8.05 28.86
CA THR A 339 3.66 8.65 27.58
C THR A 339 4.14 7.80 26.41
N THR A 340 3.24 7.57 25.46
CA THR A 340 3.58 6.97 24.17
C THR A 340 3.61 8.05 23.10
N VAL A 341 4.57 7.99 22.17
CA VAL A 341 4.68 8.96 21.07
C VAL A 341 4.18 8.34 19.77
N VAL A 342 2.99 8.75 19.35
CA VAL A 342 2.42 8.43 18.04
C VAL A 342 3.20 9.18 16.97
N LYS A 343 3.69 8.46 15.96
CA LYS A 343 4.38 9.05 14.79
C LYS A 343 3.52 8.89 13.55
N VAL A 344 2.96 10.00 13.06
CA VAL A 344 2.13 10.02 11.85
C VAL A 344 2.96 10.53 10.67
N PRO A 345 3.20 9.71 9.64
CA PRO A 345 4.06 10.11 8.53
C PRO A 345 3.36 11.12 7.61
N VAL A 346 4.16 12.05 7.07
CA VAL A 346 3.73 13.10 6.13
C VAL A 346 4.71 13.14 4.96
N TYR A 347 4.18 13.23 3.73
CA TYR A 347 4.98 13.43 2.51
C TYR A 347 4.77 14.82 1.94
N ARG A 348 5.80 15.32 1.26
CA ARG A 348 5.68 16.41 0.29
C ARG A 348 6.12 15.95 -1.10
N SER A 349 5.59 16.59 -2.13
CA SER A 349 5.77 16.16 -3.53
C SER A 349 7.07 16.62 -4.20
N ASP A 350 8.02 17.16 -3.45
CA ASP A 350 9.28 17.72 -3.95
C ASP A 350 10.44 17.52 -2.95
N TYR A 351 11.63 18.00 -3.31
CA TYR A 351 12.83 18.04 -2.46
C TYR A 351 13.25 19.49 -2.15
N GLY A 352 12.29 20.36 -1.85
CA GLY A 352 12.52 21.80 -1.65
C GLY A 352 13.26 22.16 -0.35
N ASP A 353 13.29 23.45 -0.04
CA ASP A 353 13.88 23.97 1.20
C ASP A 353 13.15 23.50 2.46
N ALA A 354 13.71 23.78 3.63
CA ALA A 354 13.07 23.43 4.89
C ALA A 354 11.69 24.12 5.01
N VAL A 355 10.68 23.37 5.46
CA VAL A 355 9.31 23.88 5.64
C VAL A 355 8.67 23.26 6.87
N SER A 356 7.95 24.07 7.65
CA SER A 356 7.13 23.62 8.79
C SER A 356 5.67 23.75 8.42
N VAL A 357 4.97 22.62 8.44
CA VAL A 357 3.54 22.54 8.10
C VAL A 357 2.76 22.43 9.41
N PRO A 358 1.94 23.43 9.79
CA PRO A 358 1.13 23.36 10.99
C PRO A 358 0.08 22.24 10.90
N VAL A 359 -0.15 21.57 12.03
CA VAL A 359 -1.07 20.44 12.15
C VAL A 359 -1.98 20.67 13.35
N ASP A 360 -3.29 20.49 13.13
CA ASP A 360 -4.28 20.54 14.21
C ASP A 360 -4.67 19.12 14.65
N ILE A 361 -4.99 18.95 15.93
CA ILE A 361 -5.68 17.76 16.45
C ILE A 361 -7.18 18.02 16.38
N VAL A 362 -7.91 17.08 15.78
CA VAL A 362 -9.37 17.02 15.82
C VAL A 362 -9.74 15.82 16.70
N LEU A 363 -10.33 16.09 17.86
CA LEU A 363 -10.72 15.05 18.80
C LEU A 363 -11.81 14.14 18.21
N GLY A 364 -11.66 12.83 18.43
CA GLY A 364 -12.67 11.82 18.17
C GLY A 364 -13.32 11.39 19.48
N SER A 365 -13.01 10.17 19.93
CA SER A 365 -13.35 9.73 21.29
C SER A 365 -12.35 10.19 22.34
N PHE A 366 -11.12 10.57 21.94
CA PHE A 366 -10.14 11.17 22.82
C PHE A 366 -10.69 12.44 23.49
N THR A 367 -10.38 12.57 24.76
CA THR A 367 -10.57 13.74 25.61
C THR A 367 -9.21 14.40 25.90
N ALA A 368 -9.20 15.42 26.77
CA ALA A 368 -7.95 16.05 27.17
C ALA A 368 -7.11 15.17 28.11
N ASP A 369 -7.75 14.29 28.88
CA ASP A 369 -7.11 13.43 29.88
C ASP A 369 -6.26 12.32 29.24
N ASP A 370 -6.57 11.94 28.00
CA ASP A 370 -5.84 10.94 27.20
C ASP A 370 -4.54 11.52 26.59
N PHE A 371 -4.27 12.80 26.88
CA PHE A 371 -2.99 13.45 26.58
C PHE A 371 -2.22 13.77 27.87
N PRO A 372 -0.87 13.83 27.81
CA PRO A 372 -0.07 14.13 28.98
C PRO A 372 -0.47 15.46 29.62
N ASN A 373 -0.66 15.45 30.94
CA ASN A 373 -1.10 16.58 31.77
C ASN A 373 -2.54 17.05 31.53
N GLY A 374 -3.42 16.23 30.95
CA GLY A 374 -4.84 16.59 30.80
C GLY A 374 -5.08 17.73 29.81
N ALA A 375 -4.25 17.84 28.77
CA ALA A 375 -4.31 18.93 27.82
C ALA A 375 -3.97 18.48 26.40
N VAL A 376 -4.83 18.85 25.44
CA VAL A 376 -4.61 18.59 24.01
C VAL A 376 -3.37 19.35 23.53
N PRO A 377 -2.38 18.67 22.89
CA PRO A 377 -1.22 19.32 22.33
C PRO A 377 -1.59 20.43 21.33
N THR A 378 -0.91 21.56 21.44
CA THR A 378 -1.05 22.69 20.51
C THR A 378 0.27 22.94 19.77
N ASN A 379 0.20 23.61 18.62
CA ASN A 379 1.36 23.95 17.79
C ASN A 379 2.14 22.73 17.24
N LEU A 380 1.44 21.64 16.94
CA LEU A 380 2.06 20.52 16.22
C LEU A 380 2.49 20.96 14.81
N VAL A 381 3.64 20.45 14.39
CA VAL A 381 4.20 20.73 13.06
C VAL A 381 4.76 19.46 12.44
N ALA A 382 4.55 19.30 11.14
CA ALA A 382 5.36 18.42 10.30
C ALA A 382 6.54 19.24 9.77
N ALA A 383 7.74 19.01 10.31
CA ALA A 383 8.95 19.73 9.93
C ALA A 383 9.75 18.94 8.88
N PHE A 384 9.81 19.47 7.67
CA PHE A 384 10.66 18.95 6.60
C PHE A 384 12.01 19.66 6.64
N ALA A 385 13.10 18.89 6.68
CA ALA A 385 14.43 19.41 6.43
C ALA A 385 14.59 19.75 4.94
N ALA A 386 15.51 20.67 4.62
CA ALA A 386 15.87 20.95 3.24
C ALA A 386 16.29 19.65 2.52
N GLY A 387 15.76 19.43 1.32
CA GLY A 387 16.00 18.21 0.55
C GLY A 387 15.29 16.94 1.06
N SER A 388 14.57 16.98 2.20
CA SER A 388 13.76 15.84 2.66
C SER A 388 12.34 15.92 2.13
N ASP A 389 11.80 14.86 1.54
CA ASP A 389 10.43 14.79 1.07
C ASP A 389 9.46 14.13 2.06
N SER A 390 9.96 13.74 3.23
CA SER A 390 9.19 13.04 4.25
C SER A 390 9.56 13.47 5.66
N THR A 391 8.59 13.39 6.55
CA THR A 391 8.75 13.64 7.98
C THR A 391 7.64 12.94 8.76
N THR A 392 7.64 13.07 10.09
CA THR A 392 6.58 12.57 10.95
C THR A 392 6.08 13.70 11.85
N VAL A 393 4.77 13.75 12.07
CA VAL A 393 4.18 14.48 13.20
C VAL A 393 4.26 13.57 14.41
N SER A 394 4.83 14.06 15.51
CA SER A 394 4.90 13.34 16.78
C SER A 394 3.81 13.85 17.72
N VAL A 395 2.93 12.96 18.17
CA VAL A 395 1.86 13.28 19.13
C VAL A 395 2.07 12.45 20.37
N PRO A 396 2.39 13.05 21.54
CA PRO A 396 2.46 12.30 22.77
C PRO A 396 1.03 12.03 23.28
N ILE A 397 0.74 10.79 23.64
CA ILE A 397 -0.50 10.35 24.30
C ILE A 397 -0.17 9.87 25.72
N ALA A 398 -1.14 9.92 26.62
CA ALA A 398 -1.03 9.26 27.92
C ALA A 398 -0.97 7.74 27.71
N ALA A 399 -0.29 7.06 28.62
CA ALA A 399 -0.14 5.62 28.65
C ALA A 399 -0.25 5.19 30.11
N ASP A 400 -0.97 4.11 30.40
CA ASP A 400 -1.05 3.59 31.77
C ASP A 400 -1.09 2.04 31.88
N THR A 401 -1.86 1.50 32.81
CA THR A 401 -2.00 0.04 33.04
C THR A 401 -3.46 -0.39 33.16
N VAL A 402 -4.39 0.53 32.86
CA VAL A 402 -5.82 0.39 33.05
C VAL A 402 -6.43 -0.02 31.73
N ALA A 403 -7.03 -1.21 31.71
CA ALA A 403 -7.66 -1.70 30.50
C ALA A 403 -8.82 -0.80 30.06
N GLU A 404 -8.72 -0.24 28.85
CA GLU A 404 -9.71 0.65 28.26
C GLU A 404 -10.18 0.22 26.86
N GLY A 405 -11.16 0.95 26.32
CA GLY A 405 -11.67 0.72 24.96
C GLY A 405 -10.74 1.30 23.90
N ALA A 406 -10.89 0.89 22.64
CA ALA A 406 -10.16 1.55 21.55
C ALA A 406 -10.69 2.97 21.35
N GLU A 407 -9.77 3.93 21.29
CA GLU A 407 -10.07 5.35 21.17
C GLU A 407 -9.49 5.97 19.89
N SER A 408 -9.91 7.19 19.54
CA SER A 408 -9.43 7.87 18.33
C SER A 408 -9.40 9.39 18.39
N PHE A 409 -8.49 9.95 17.61
CA PHE A 409 -8.44 11.35 17.19
C PHE A 409 -7.97 11.43 15.74
N ALA A 410 -8.00 12.62 15.14
CA ALA A 410 -7.46 12.85 13.80
C ALA A 410 -6.46 14.01 13.80
N LEU A 411 -5.51 13.96 12.86
CA LEU A 411 -4.62 15.07 12.54
C LEU A 411 -5.05 15.72 11.23
N ALA A 412 -5.06 17.06 11.20
CA ALA A 412 -5.42 17.84 10.02
C ALA A 412 -4.26 18.76 9.61
N LEU A 413 -3.80 18.64 8.35
CA LEU A 413 -2.81 19.55 7.79
C LEU A 413 -3.44 20.92 7.49
N ARG A 414 -2.77 22.00 7.92
CA ARG A 414 -3.21 23.36 7.60
C ARG A 414 -2.50 23.89 6.37
N ALA A 415 -3.29 24.52 5.49
CA ALA A 415 -2.75 25.26 4.36
C ALA A 415 -2.00 26.51 4.83
N ALA A 416 -0.86 26.80 4.21
CA ALA A 416 -0.10 28.02 4.38
C ALA A 416 0.57 28.42 3.05
N ALA A 417 1.26 29.56 3.03
CA ALA A 417 2.02 29.96 1.86
C ALA A 417 3.20 29.00 1.61
N GLY A 418 3.49 28.73 0.34
CA GLY A 418 4.65 27.92 -0.08
C GLY A 418 4.35 26.44 -0.32
N TYR A 419 3.14 25.95 -0.03
CA TYR A 419 2.71 24.59 -0.35
C TYR A 419 1.18 24.50 -0.51
N LEU A 420 0.71 23.39 -1.09
CA LEU A 420 -0.70 23.03 -1.15
C LEU A 420 -0.95 21.79 -0.29
N VAL A 421 -2.12 21.72 0.34
CA VAL A 421 -2.53 20.49 1.04
C VAL A 421 -3.19 19.55 0.04
N GLY A 422 -2.72 18.30 0.00
CA GLY A 422 -3.21 17.27 -0.89
C GLY A 422 -4.52 16.63 -0.43
N ALA A 423 -4.98 15.64 -1.20
CA ALA A 423 -6.27 14.98 -0.97
C ALA A 423 -6.37 14.27 0.39
N LYS A 424 -5.28 13.64 0.87
CA LYS A 424 -5.22 13.06 2.23
C LYS A 424 -4.71 14.12 3.22
N SER A 425 -5.52 15.16 3.38
CA SER A 425 -5.30 16.29 4.29
C SER A 425 -5.50 15.93 5.76
N ASN A 426 -6.16 14.80 6.04
CA ASN A 426 -6.41 14.27 7.38
C ASN A 426 -5.88 12.84 7.52
N ALA A 427 -5.41 12.50 8.71
CA ALA A 427 -5.07 11.13 9.11
C ALA A 427 -5.79 10.79 10.40
N ASN A 428 -6.52 9.67 10.41
CA ASN A 428 -7.09 9.14 11.63
C ASN A 428 -6.02 8.40 12.42
N VAL A 429 -6.04 8.58 13.73
CA VAL A 429 -5.24 7.84 14.70
C VAL A 429 -6.20 7.03 15.57
N ILE A 430 -6.00 5.73 15.60
CA ILE A 430 -6.71 4.81 16.49
C ILE A 430 -5.71 4.32 17.53
N VAL A 431 -6.05 4.48 18.81
CA VAL A 431 -5.26 4.00 19.92
C VAL A 431 -5.98 2.78 20.50
N SER A 432 -5.31 1.64 20.48
CA SER A 432 -5.84 0.37 20.99
C SER A 432 -5.25 0.08 22.36
N ASN A 433 -6.08 -0.37 23.28
CA ASN A 433 -5.65 -0.90 24.56
C ASN A 433 -4.69 -2.10 24.38
N ASP A 434 -3.48 -1.99 24.93
CA ASP A 434 -2.51 -3.07 25.08
C ASP A 434 -2.29 -3.49 26.54
N ASP A 435 -3.05 -2.90 27.47
CA ASP A 435 -3.01 -3.27 28.87
C ASP A 435 -3.76 -4.57 29.14
N GLY A 436 -3.06 -5.48 29.80
CA GLY A 436 -3.67 -6.66 30.40
C GLY A 436 -4.42 -6.22 31.64
N GLY A 437 -5.73 -6.48 31.70
CA GLY A 437 -6.51 -6.35 32.93
C GLY A 437 -5.71 -6.98 34.07
N GLY A 438 -5.37 -6.18 35.08
CA GLY A 438 -4.17 -6.31 35.92
C GLY A 438 -3.76 -7.72 36.36
N ALA A 439 -2.46 -7.89 36.63
CA ALA A 439 -1.84 -9.14 37.05
C ALA A 439 -2.69 -9.95 38.06
N PRO A 440 -2.81 -11.27 37.90
CA PRO A 440 -3.60 -12.10 38.82
C PRO A 440 -3.09 -11.94 40.25
N VAL A 441 -3.99 -11.62 41.17
CA VAL A 441 -3.69 -11.51 42.61
C VAL A 441 -3.54 -12.92 43.19
N TRP A 442 -2.32 -13.28 43.56
CA TRP A 442 -2.04 -14.55 44.23
C TRP A 442 -2.71 -14.61 45.62
N LEU A 443 -3.51 -15.64 45.87
CA LEU A 443 -3.90 -16.03 47.23
C LEU A 443 -2.72 -16.78 47.89
N SER A 444 -2.04 -16.17 48.85
CA SER A 444 -0.88 -16.78 49.52
C SER A 444 -1.22 -17.57 50.79
N THR A 445 -2.49 -17.69 51.18
CA THR A 445 -2.87 -18.35 52.46
C THR A 445 -3.82 -19.54 52.27
N LEU A 446 -3.48 -20.64 52.95
CA LEU A 446 -4.31 -21.85 53.11
C LEU A 446 -5.63 -21.54 53.84
N PHE A 447 -6.74 -22.15 53.42
CA PHE A 447 -7.99 -22.16 54.19
C PHE A 447 -8.64 -23.55 54.18
N ASP A 448 -9.24 -23.92 55.31
CA ASP A 448 -9.99 -25.16 55.49
C ASP A 448 -11.42 -25.00 54.94
N VAL A 449 -11.89 -25.99 54.18
CA VAL A 449 -13.26 -26.01 53.64
C VAL A 449 -13.97 -27.28 54.13
N PRO A 450 -15.08 -27.17 54.88
CA PRO A 450 -15.89 -28.32 55.24
C PRO A 450 -16.38 -29.07 53.99
N ASN A 451 -16.43 -30.41 54.08
CA ASN A 451 -16.87 -31.25 52.98
C ASN A 451 -18.31 -30.86 52.56
N GLY A 452 -18.51 -30.54 51.27
CA GLY A 452 -19.82 -30.11 50.74
C GLY A 452 -20.07 -28.60 50.70
N THR A 453 -19.08 -27.76 51.05
CA THR A 453 -19.21 -26.28 50.95
C THR A 453 -19.03 -25.78 49.52
N ALA A 454 -19.90 -24.87 49.07
CA ALA A 454 -19.71 -24.16 47.80
C ALA A 454 -18.70 -23.01 47.97
N LEU A 455 -17.73 -22.91 47.06
CA LEU A 455 -16.82 -21.77 46.98
C LEU A 455 -17.36 -20.80 45.92
N THR A 456 -17.68 -19.58 46.32
CA THR A 456 -18.18 -18.53 45.42
C THR A 456 -17.15 -17.40 45.37
N ALA A 457 -16.64 -17.08 44.18
CA ALA A 457 -15.83 -15.88 43.97
C ALA A 457 -16.75 -14.71 43.58
N HIS A 458 -16.65 -13.59 44.30
CA HIS A 458 -17.26 -12.32 43.91
C HIS A 458 -16.17 -11.34 43.46
N THR A 459 -16.40 -10.63 42.36
CA THR A 459 -15.64 -9.43 42.00
C THR A 459 -16.52 -8.21 42.20
N THR A 460 -15.93 -7.13 42.72
CA THR A 460 -16.44 -5.76 42.54
C THR A 460 -15.35 -4.96 41.82
N PRO A 461 -15.66 -3.81 41.18
CA PRO A 461 -14.70 -3.03 40.39
C PRO A 461 -13.48 -2.46 41.15
N SER A 462 -13.36 -2.69 42.46
CA SER A 462 -12.26 -2.15 43.27
C SER A 462 -11.91 -3.06 44.46
N GLY A 463 -11.00 -4.02 44.27
CA GLY A 463 -10.40 -4.82 45.34
C GLY A 463 -11.26 -5.96 45.91
N HIS A 464 -10.63 -7.06 46.30
CA HIS A 464 -11.32 -8.28 46.77
C HIS A 464 -11.32 -8.42 48.30
N THR A 465 -12.50 -8.64 48.89
CA THR A 465 -12.67 -9.16 50.26
C THR A 465 -13.71 -10.28 50.27
N PHE A 466 -13.42 -11.40 50.93
CA PHE A 466 -14.35 -12.52 51.13
C PHE A 466 -15.14 -12.34 52.45
N SER A 467 -16.44 -12.59 52.43
CA SER A 467 -17.28 -12.73 53.63
C SER A 467 -17.84 -14.16 53.67
N GLY A 468 -17.54 -14.90 54.74
CA GLY A 468 -17.99 -16.28 54.91
C GLY A 468 -19.45 -16.35 55.37
N GLY A 469 -20.32 -16.98 54.57
CA GLY A 469 -21.68 -17.36 54.95
C GLY A 469 -21.83 -18.88 54.97
N THR A 470 -22.46 -19.44 56.01
CA THR A 470 -22.66 -20.88 56.20
C THR A 470 -24.01 -21.32 55.62
N HIS A 471 -24.02 -22.27 54.67
CA HIS A 471 -25.23 -22.94 54.22
C HIS A 471 -25.01 -24.46 54.12
N THR A 472 -25.88 -25.24 54.77
CA THR A 472 -25.76 -26.69 54.91
C THR A 472 -26.58 -27.41 53.84
N ILE A 473 -25.97 -28.36 53.11
CA ILE A 473 -26.70 -29.36 52.31
C ILE A 473 -26.56 -30.71 53.04
N ASN A 474 -27.68 -31.35 53.39
CA ASN A 474 -27.68 -32.63 54.09
C ASN A 474 -27.24 -33.78 53.16
N ASP A 475 -26.39 -34.67 53.67
CA ASP A 475 -25.82 -35.82 52.98
C ASP A 475 -26.82 -36.98 52.79
N ARG A 476 -26.66 -37.69 51.67
CA ARG A 476 -27.37 -38.88 51.16
C ARG A 476 -28.62 -38.64 50.31
N GLU A 477 -28.42 -38.37 49.03
CA GLU A 477 -29.36 -38.87 48.01
C GLU A 477 -28.59 -39.50 46.85
N ALA A 478 -28.81 -40.80 46.66
CA ALA A 478 -28.59 -41.43 45.36
C ALA A 478 -29.65 -40.84 44.42
N TYR A 479 -29.22 -40.18 43.34
CA TYR A 479 -30.14 -39.60 42.37
C TYR A 479 -30.84 -40.73 41.59
N SER A 480 -32.09 -41.02 41.93
CA SER A 480 -33.02 -41.72 41.03
C SER A 480 -33.80 -40.67 40.23
N THR A 481 -34.15 -40.98 39.00
CA THR A 481 -34.76 -40.06 38.01
C THR A 481 -36.23 -39.75 38.31
N GLY A 482 -36.50 -39.14 39.47
CA GLY A 482 -37.85 -38.75 39.83
C GLY A 482 -37.93 -38.04 41.18
N SER A 483 -37.65 -36.74 41.21
CA SER A 483 -38.51 -35.75 41.89
C SER A 483 -37.94 -34.34 41.75
N SER A 484 -38.85 -33.38 41.70
CA SER A 484 -38.65 -31.94 41.62
C SER A 484 -38.14 -31.37 42.94
N THR A 485 -36.91 -30.86 42.96
CA THR A 485 -36.40 -30.02 44.05
C THR A 485 -35.61 -28.85 43.47
N SER A 486 -36.08 -27.63 43.75
CA SER A 486 -35.39 -26.38 43.40
C SER A 486 -34.24 -26.13 44.37
N LEU A 487 -33.05 -25.85 43.83
CA LEU A 487 -31.88 -25.40 44.60
C LEU A 487 -31.81 -23.86 44.60
N PRO A 488 -31.30 -23.23 45.68
CA PRO A 488 -31.13 -21.78 45.73
C PRO A 488 -30.10 -21.30 44.70
N LEU A 489 -30.42 -20.17 44.06
CA LEU A 489 -29.60 -19.46 43.09
C LEU A 489 -28.37 -18.86 43.81
N SER A 490 -27.19 -19.05 43.22
CA SER A 490 -26.08 -18.11 43.39
C SER A 490 -25.96 -17.38 42.06
N ASP A 491 -26.25 -16.08 42.08
CA ASP A 491 -26.23 -15.23 40.89
C ASP A 491 -24.80 -14.73 40.69
N TRP A 492 -24.07 -15.37 39.77
CA TRP A 492 -22.89 -14.80 39.13
C TRP A 492 -23.21 -14.56 37.66
N ILE A 493 -23.04 -13.31 37.22
CA ILE A 493 -23.22 -12.88 35.84
C ILE A 493 -21.82 -12.83 35.19
N PRO A 494 -21.51 -13.69 34.21
CA PRO A 494 -20.21 -13.67 33.52
C PRO A 494 -20.03 -12.40 32.69
N PRO A 495 -18.77 -11.98 32.44
CA PRO A 495 -18.46 -11.07 31.34
C PRO A 495 -18.92 -11.66 30.01
N SER A 496 -19.24 -10.81 29.02
CA SER A 496 -19.72 -11.23 27.69
C SER A 496 -18.69 -11.96 26.81
N ASN A 497 -17.49 -12.26 27.32
CA ASN A 497 -16.31 -12.69 26.55
C ASN A 497 -15.67 -13.99 27.11
N ALA A 498 -14.61 -14.49 26.46
CA ALA A 498 -13.91 -15.73 26.83
C ALA A 498 -13.32 -15.69 28.26
N TYR A 499 -13.33 -16.82 28.97
CA TYR A 499 -12.86 -16.90 30.35
C TYR A 499 -12.19 -18.24 30.70
N GLY A 500 -11.29 -18.22 31.69
CA GLY A 500 -10.63 -19.39 32.25
C GLY A 500 -10.70 -19.44 33.78
N VAL A 501 -10.84 -20.66 34.32
CA VAL A 501 -10.75 -20.96 35.75
C VAL A 501 -9.67 -22.01 35.98
N ARG A 502 -8.76 -21.75 36.90
CA ARG A 502 -7.65 -22.63 37.25
C ARG A 502 -7.62 -22.90 38.75
N VAL A 503 -7.54 -24.17 39.12
CA VAL A 503 -7.60 -24.61 40.53
C VAL A 503 -6.55 -25.69 40.81
N PRO A 504 -5.53 -25.39 41.62
CA PRO A 504 -4.67 -26.37 42.27
C PRO A 504 -5.48 -27.26 43.22
N PHE A 505 -5.26 -28.58 43.16
CA PHE A 505 -5.94 -29.52 44.05
C PHE A 505 -5.01 -30.64 44.53
N SER A 506 -5.24 -31.13 45.75
CA SER A 506 -4.47 -32.27 46.31
C SER A 506 -5.19 -33.59 46.07
N PHE A 507 -4.47 -34.58 45.54
CA PHE A 507 -5.00 -35.91 45.25
C PHE A 507 -4.81 -36.86 46.44
N LYS A 508 -5.84 -37.68 46.73
CA LYS A 508 -5.73 -38.88 47.58
C LYS A 508 -6.11 -40.12 46.78
N THR A 509 -5.34 -41.20 46.93
CA THR A 509 -5.63 -42.50 46.32
C THR A 509 -6.54 -43.33 47.24
N THR A 510 -7.62 -43.90 46.70
CA THR A 510 -8.35 -45.01 47.33
C THR A 510 -8.21 -46.28 46.50
N ALA A 511 -8.37 -47.46 47.13
CA ALA A 511 -8.17 -48.78 46.52
C ALA A 511 -9.06 -49.09 45.28
N GLY A 512 -9.98 -48.20 44.90
CA GLY A 512 -10.84 -48.32 43.72
C GLY A 512 -10.34 -47.60 42.46
N GLY A 513 -9.18 -46.93 42.48
CA GLY A 513 -8.60 -46.21 41.33
C GLY A 513 -8.44 -44.69 41.54
N GLN A 514 -7.73 -44.02 40.62
CA GLN A 514 -7.42 -42.59 40.63
C GLN A 514 -8.54 -41.78 39.97
N PHE A 515 -9.20 -40.82 40.64
CA PHE A 515 -10.32 -40.08 40.03
C PHE A 515 -10.43 -38.61 40.49
N VAL A 516 -10.89 -37.74 39.58
CA VAL A 516 -11.22 -36.33 39.80
C VAL A 516 -12.70 -36.13 39.55
N VAL A 517 -13.43 -35.55 40.52
CA VAL A 517 -14.86 -35.24 40.37
C VAL A 517 -15.03 -33.72 40.37
N TRP A 518 -15.63 -33.18 39.31
CA TRP A 518 -15.88 -31.76 39.15
C TRP A 518 -17.30 -31.51 38.63
N ARG A 519 -17.81 -30.30 38.86
CA ARG A 519 -19.10 -29.80 38.36
C ARG A 519 -18.92 -28.36 37.90
N VAL A 520 -19.57 -27.97 36.81
CA VAL A 520 -19.69 -26.59 36.27
C VAL A 520 -21.17 -26.34 35.96
N LYS A 521 -21.69 -25.13 36.16
CA LYS A 521 -23.12 -24.82 35.95
C LYS A 521 -23.28 -23.48 35.24
N ASP A 522 -24.05 -23.44 34.16
CA ASP A 522 -24.56 -22.18 33.56
C ASP A 522 -26.04 -21.93 33.94
N ALA A 523 -26.67 -20.89 33.38
CA ALA A 523 -28.06 -20.52 33.69
C ALA A 523 -29.09 -21.64 33.39
N SER A 524 -28.79 -22.55 32.46
CA SER A 524 -29.74 -23.53 31.90
C SER A 524 -29.25 -24.99 31.98
N ASN A 525 -27.95 -25.24 32.19
CA ASN A 525 -27.31 -26.55 32.09
C ASN A 525 -26.33 -26.83 33.25
N TYR A 526 -26.14 -28.11 33.58
CA TYR A 526 -25.11 -28.56 34.53
C TYR A 526 -24.15 -29.51 33.84
N TYR A 527 -22.85 -29.30 34.02
CA TYR A 527 -21.81 -30.20 33.53
C TYR A 527 -21.14 -30.91 34.71
N PHE A 528 -20.91 -32.21 34.62
CA PHE A 528 -20.19 -32.97 35.64
C PHE A 528 -19.48 -34.20 35.08
N ALA A 529 -18.41 -34.63 35.75
CA ALA A 529 -17.80 -35.93 35.50
C ALA A 529 -18.38 -36.97 36.48
N GLY A 530 -18.87 -38.10 35.94
CA GLY A 530 -19.62 -39.10 36.71
C GLY A 530 -19.55 -40.51 36.13
N LYS A 531 -20.10 -41.48 36.86
CA LYS A 531 -20.26 -42.87 36.42
C LYS A 531 -21.75 -43.15 36.23
N GLU A 532 -22.12 -43.77 35.11
CA GLU A 532 -23.50 -44.21 34.88
C GLU A 532 -23.90 -45.27 35.89
N ALA A 533 -25.14 -45.22 36.38
CA ALA A 533 -25.66 -46.25 37.27
C ALA A 533 -25.62 -47.62 36.56
N GLY A 534 -24.82 -48.56 37.08
CA GLY A 534 -24.63 -49.89 36.50
C GLY A 534 -23.63 -49.99 35.34
N GLY A 535 -23.07 -48.89 34.85
CA GLY A 535 -22.06 -48.90 33.79
C GLY A 535 -20.63 -49.05 34.31
N SER A 536 -19.72 -49.66 33.55
CA SER A 536 -18.29 -49.78 33.92
C SER A 536 -17.46 -48.54 33.61
N LYS A 537 -17.99 -47.59 32.82
CA LYS A 537 -17.25 -46.45 32.24
C LYS A 537 -17.64 -45.11 32.86
N TRP A 538 -16.66 -44.26 33.12
CA TRP A 538 -16.84 -42.87 33.55
C TRP A 538 -16.97 -41.94 32.34
N GLY A 539 -17.74 -40.84 32.45
CA GLY A 539 -17.91 -39.88 31.37
C GLY A 539 -18.18 -38.46 31.85
N SER A 540 -18.10 -37.50 30.94
CA SER A 540 -18.61 -36.16 31.14
C SER A 540 -20.07 -36.10 30.72
N PHE A 541 -20.91 -35.48 31.52
CA PHE A 541 -22.34 -35.36 31.31
C PHE A 541 -22.76 -33.90 31.35
N LYS A 542 -23.78 -33.58 30.57
CA LYS A 542 -24.51 -32.32 30.53
C LYS A 542 -25.96 -32.57 30.94
N MET A 543 -26.50 -31.83 31.89
CA MET A 543 -27.92 -31.85 32.20
C MET A 543 -28.63 -30.86 31.28
N VAL A 544 -29.47 -31.35 30.39
CA VAL A 544 -30.34 -30.55 29.52
C VAL A 544 -31.77 -30.72 30.02
N ASN A 545 -32.42 -29.62 30.42
CA ASN A 545 -33.80 -29.64 30.95
C ASN A 545 -34.03 -30.69 32.06
N GLY A 546 -33.05 -30.86 32.95
CA GLY A 546 -33.12 -31.81 34.07
C GLY A 546 -32.80 -33.26 33.72
N SER A 547 -32.43 -33.57 32.47
CA SER A 547 -32.01 -34.92 32.05
C SER A 547 -30.52 -34.98 31.69
N PRO A 548 -29.76 -35.98 32.17
CA PRO A 548 -28.34 -36.12 31.83
C PRO A 548 -28.17 -36.64 30.40
N VAL A 549 -27.37 -35.92 29.62
CA VAL A 549 -26.90 -36.24 28.28
C VAL A 549 -25.39 -36.44 28.37
N ARG A 550 -24.89 -37.56 27.86
CA ARG A 550 -23.45 -37.85 27.86
C ARG A 550 -22.76 -37.07 26.75
N ILE A 551 -21.68 -36.36 27.09
CA ILE A 551 -20.92 -35.53 26.15
C ILE A 551 -19.48 -36.02 25.91
N ALA A 552 -18.94 -36.88 26.79
CA ALA A 552 -17.66 -37.56 26.56
C ALA A 552 -17.60 -38.93 27.25
N THR A 553 -16.91 -39.88 26.61
CA THR A 553 -16.64 -41.23 27.09
C THR A 553 -15.18 -41.32 27.54
N ASP A 554 -14.95 -41.67 28.80
CA ASP A 554 -13.64 -41.86 29.45
C ASP A 554 -12.89 -40.56 29.82
N VAL A 555 -13.25 -39.98 30.97
CA VAL A 555 -12.44 -38.97 31.67
C VAL A 555 -11.37 -39.71 32.49
N GLN A 556 -10.13 -39.71 32.01
CA GLN A 556 -8.98 -40.23 32.74
C GLN A 556 -7.93 -39.12 32.83
N PRO A 557 -7.38 -38.81 34.02
CA PRO A 557 -6.15 -38.04 34.08
C PRO A 557 -5.03 -38.75 33.28
N PRO A 558 -4.02 -38.03 32.76
CA PRO A 558 -2.85 -38.67 32.18
C PRO A 558 -2.24 -39.67 33.18
N ASP A 559 -1.78 -40.82 32.70
CA ASP A 559 -1.12 -41.83 33.52
C ASP A 559 0.08 -41.19 34.25
N GLY A 560 0.04 -41.09 35.58
CA GLY A 560 1.20 -40.60 36.35
C GLY A 560 0.95 -39.62 37.51
N LEU A 561 -0.29 -39.34 37.91
CA LEU A 561 -0.53 -38.46 39.07
C LEU A 561 -0.11 -39.16 40.39
N VAL A 562 0.93 -38.63 41.03
CA VAL A 562 1.48 -39.15 42.29
C VAL A 562 0.69 -38.61 43.49
N ALA A 563 0.35 -39.48 44.45
CA ALA A 563 -0.32 -39.08 45.68
C ALA A 563 0.47 -37.99 46.43
N GLY A 564 -0.18 -36.88 46.77
CA GLY A 564 0.46 -35.73 47.42
C GLY A 564 1.00 -34.64 46.47
N ALA A 565 0.97 -34.84 45.15
CA ALA A 565 1.21 -33.77 44.18
C ALA A 565 0.09 -32.70 44.24
N LEU A 566 0.37 -31.50 43.73
CA LEU A 566 -0.60 -30.42 43.52
C LEU A 566 -0.83 -30.15 42.02
N PRO A 567 -1.54 -31.04 41.30
CA PRO A 567 -1.93 -30.78 39.93
C PRO A 567 -2.90 -29.62 39.83
N THR A 568 -2.93 -29.04 38.66
CA THR A 568 -3.73 -27.88 38.32
C THR A 568 -4.84 -28.29 37.38
N LEU A 569 -6.08 -28.19 37.83
CA LEU A 569 -7.26 -28.33 36.97
C LEU A 569 -7.51 -26.98 36.30
N GLU A 570 -7.64 -26.98 34.99
CA GLU A 570 -7.97 -25.78 34.23
C GLU A 570 -9.17 -26.04 33.33
N VAL A 571 -10.15 -25.15 33.38
CA VAL A 571 -11.35 -25.16 32.56
C VAL A 571 -11.37 -23.85 31.78
N ARG A 572 -11.39 -23.95 30.45
CA ARG A 572 -11.48 -22.79 29.54
C ARG A 572 -12.74 -22.85 28.72
N HIS A 573 -13.36 -21.70 28.58
CA HIS A 573 -14.47 -21.47 27.67
C HIS A 573 -14.09 -20.36 26.69
N ALA A 574 -13.91 -20.74 25.43
CA ALA A 574 -13.57 -19.80 24.37
C ALA A 574 -14.82 -19.07 23.85
N ALA A 575 -14.61 -17.93 23.20
CA ALA A 575 -15.69 -17.11 22.66
C ALA A 575 -16.54 -17.81 21.58
N ASP A 576 -15.99 -18.87 20.97
CA ASP A 576 -16.66 -19.69 19.96
C ASP A 576 -17.50 -20.85 20.55
N GLY A 577 -17.59 -20.95 21.88
CA GLY A 577 -18.30 -22.01 22.60
C GLY A 577 -17.47 -23.27 22.86
N THR A 578 -16.18 -23.28 22.53
CA THR A 578 -15.30 -24.42 22.79
C THR A 578 -15.01 -24.57 24.28
N LEU A 579 -15.21 -25.79 24.82
CA LEU A 579 -14.85 -26.16 26.17
C LEU A 579 -13.58 -27.01 26.17
N SER A 580 -12.55 -26.55 26.87
CA SER A 580 -11.35 -27.35 27.14
C SER A 580 -11.18 -27.57 28.64
N ILE A 581 -10.88 -28.81 29.02
CA ILE A 581 -10.62 -29.18 30.41
C ILE A 581 -9.31 -29.94 30.47
N THR A 582 -8.35 -29.41 31.22
CA THR A 582 -7.02 -29.98 31.34
C THR A 582 -6.62 -30.19 32.79
N VAL A 583 -5.80 -31.20 33.04
CA VAL A 583 -5.06 -31.38 34.30
C VAL A 583 -3.58 -31.31 33.98
N ASP A 584 -2.85 -30.36 34.59
CA ASP A 584 -1.44 -30.07 34.29
C ASP A 584 -1.18 -29.89 32.77
N GLY A 585 -2.14 -29.26 32.07
CA GLY A 585 -2.06 -29.01 30.62
C GLY A 585 -2.48 -30.20 29.74
N TYR A 586 -2.75 -31.39 30.29
CA TYR A 586 -3.24 -32.53 29.53
C TYR A 586 -4.77 -32.54 29.46
N SER A 587 -5.34 -32.60 28.24
CA SER A 587 -6.79 -32.72 28.06
C SER A 587 -7.31 -34.01 28.67
N ILE A 588 -8.34 -33.90 29.50
CA ILE A 588 -9.05 -35.04 30.08
C ILE A 588 -10.40 -35.30 29.40
N LEU A 589 -10.76 -34.48 28.40
CA LEU A 589 -11.89 -34.74 27.51
C LEU A 589 -11.40 -35.60 26.36
N ARG A 590 -11.88 -36.84 26.30
CA ARG A 590 -11.58 -37.78 25.22
C ARG A 590 -12.85 -38.02 24.39
N ARG A 591 -12.72 -37.91 23.06
CA ARG A 591 -13.79 -38.28 22.12
C ARG A 591 -13.48 -39.65 21.54
N THR A 592 -14.51 -40.48 21.37
CA THR A 592 -14.38 -41.68 20.52
C THR A 592 -14.86 -41.33 19.11
N VAL A 593 -13.95 -41.38 18.14
CA VAL A 593 -14.25 -41.27 16.70
C VAL A 593 -13.76 -42.57 16.05
N ASP A 594 -14.64 -43.28 15.34
CA ASP A 594 -14.31 -44.54 14.64
C ASP A 594 -13.58 -45.58 15.52
N ALA A 595 -14.05 -45.75 16.76
CA ALA A 595 -13.47 -46.64 17.77
C ALA A 595 -12.03 -46.30 18.23
N GLN A 596 -11.48 -45.14 17.83
CA GLN A 596 -10.24 -44.58 18.35
C GLN A 596 -10.52 -43.44 19.35
N ILE A 597 -9.69 -43.36 20.39
CA ILE A 597 -9.77 -42.32 21.42
C ILE A 597 -8.90 -41.14 20.95
N THR A 598 -9.51 -39.98 20.67
CA THR A 598 -8.79 -38.75 20.30
C THR A 598 -8.87 -37.70 21.42
N ASN A 599 -7.81 -36.89 21.55
CA ASN A 599 -7.70 -35.80 22.56
C ASN A 599 -8.33 -34.48 22.09
N ASP A 600 -9.25 -34.53 21.12
CA ASP A 600 -9.79 -33.34 20.50
C ASP A 600 -10.72 -32.57 21.45
N PRO A 601 -10.70 -31.23 21.43
CA PRO A 601 -11.62 -30.41 22.21
C PRO A 601 -13.08 -30.68 21.82
N VAL A 602 -13.98 -30.69 22.80
CA VAL A 602 -15.42 -30.89 22.57
C VAL A 602 -16.06 -29.53 22.30
N ILE A 603 -16.61 -29.36 21.10
CA ILE A 603 -17.35 -28.17 20.69
C ILE A 603 -18.82 -28.37 21.08
N ASP A 604 -19.33 -27.57 22.04
CA ASP A 604 -20.75 -27.52 22.44
C ASP A 604 -21.31 -26.12 22.20
N ASN A 605 -22.08 -25.93 21.12
CA ASN A 605 -22.52 -24.61 20.65
C ASN A 605 -23.79 -24.08 21.36
N THR A 606 -24.11 -24.55 22.56
CA THR A 606 -25.41 -24.27 23.20
C THR A 606 -25.33 -23.53 24.53
N PHE A 607 -24.22 -22.85 24.80
CA PHE A 607 -24.05 -22.03 25.98
C PHE A 607 -24.93 -20.78 25.95
N THR A 608 -25.57 -20.50 27.09
CA THR A 608 -26.13 -19.18 27.42
C THR A 608 -25.43 -18.68 28.68
N THR A 609 -25.02 -17.42 28.67
CA THR A 609 -24.23 -16.74 29.71
C THR A 609 -24.68 -17.09 31.15
N GLY A 610 -23.78 -17.68 31.97
CA GLY A 610 -23.95 -17.84 33.43
C GLY A 610 -22.85 -18.65 34.12
N GLY A 611 -22.67 -18.45 35.44
CA GLY A 611 -22.05 -19.30 36.48
C GLY A 611 -20.73 -20.08 36.24
N VAL A 612 -19.74 -20.01 37.15
CA VAL A 612 -18.83 -21.16 37.40
C VAL A 612 -18.70 -21.40 38.91
N GLY A 613 -18.88 -22.65 39.35
CA GLY A 613 -18.63 -23.06 40.72
C GLY A 613 -18.26 -24.54 40.78
N LEU A 614 -17.23 -24.88 41.56
CA LEU A 614 -16.76 -26.26 41.76
C LEU A 614 -17.44 -26.88 42.99
N ARG A 615 -17.89 -28.14 42.87
CA ARG A 615 -18.39 -28.96 43.99
C ARG A 615 -17.69 -30.30 44.03
N GLN A 616 -17.32 -30.77 45.22
CA GLN A 616 -16.89 -32.15 45.46
C GLN A 616 -18.13 -33.05 45.65
N SER A 617 -18.26 -34.12 44.87
CA SER A 617 -19.34 -35.11 45.02
C SER A 617 -18.87 -36.29 45.89
N GLY A 618 -19.68 -36.66 46.88
CA GLY A 618 -19.36 -37.63 47.91
C GLY A 618 -19.22 -39.07 47.40
N ALA A 619 -17.99 -39.54 47.30
CA ALA A 619 -17.63 -40.95 47.45
C ALA A 619 -16.16 -41.06 47.89
N MET A 620 -15.78 -40.43 48.99
CA MET A 620 -14.54 -40.77 49.69
C MET A 620 -14.89 -41.05 51.14
N GLY A 621 -14.59 -42.27 51.61
CA GLY A 621 -14.78 -42.67 52.99
C GLY A 621 -14.09 -41.71 53.95
N ALA A 622 -14.76 -41.44 55.06
CA ALA A 622 -14.42 -40.43 56.05
C ALA A 622 -12.92 -40.34 56.36
N THR A 623 -12.30 -39.20 56.03
CA THR A 623 -11.16 -38.64 56.76
C THR A 623 -11.24 -37.11 56.71
N THR A 624 -10.97 -36.47 57.83
CA THR A 624 -11.00 -35.02 58.08
C THR A 624 -10.21 -34.21 57.04
N GLY A 625 -10.86 -33.18 56.48
CA GLY A 625 -10.29 -32.04 55.73
C GLY A 625 -9.51 -32.35 54.45
N THR A 626 -10.00 -31.87 53.29
CA THR A 626 -9.18 -31.70 52.08
C THR A 626 -9.02 -30.21 51.79
N HIS A 627 -7.78 -29.76 51.62
CA HIS A 627 -7.43 -28.36 51.43
C HIS A 627 -7.44 -28.01 49.94
N VAL A 628 -8.08 -26.89 49.56
CA VAL A 628 -7.97 -26.26 48.23
C VAL A 628 -7.00 -25.09 48.35
N ARG A 629 -6.08 -24.94 47.40
CA ARG A 629 -5.17 -23.76 47.34
C ARG A 629 -5.44 -22.99 46.05
N GLY A 630 -5.27 -21.67 46.09
CA GLY A 630 -5.01 -20.83 44.90
C GLY A 630 -6.02 -20.95 43.75
N ILE A 631 -7.31 -20.73 43.99
CA ILE A 631 -8.27 -20.59 42.89
C ILE A 631 -7.93 -19.33 42.09
N GLU A 632 -7.68 -19.49 40.81
CA GLU A 632 -7.37 -18.44 39.84
C GLU A 632 -8.52 -18.32 38.84
N THR A 633 -8.95 -17.09 38.58
CA THR A 633 -9.87 -16.75 37.48
C THR A 633 -9.18 -15.75 36.59
N PHE A 634 -9.21 -15.96 35.27
CA PHE A 634 -8.56 -15.08 34.30
C PHE A 634 -9.45 -14.88 33.07
N ALA A 635 -9.34 -13.70 32.46
CA ALA A 635 -9.89 -13.44 31.13
C ALA A 635 -8.99 -14.12 30.08
N LEU A 636 -9.59 -14.66 29.02
CA LEU A 636 -8.87 -15.34 27.92
C LEU A 636 -8.58 -14.42 26.75
#